data_AF-A0A2E9VVE2-F1
#
_entry.id   AF-A0A2E9VVE2-F1
#
_cell.length_a   1.000
_cell.length_b   1.000
_cell.length_c   1.000
_cell.angle_alpha   90.00
_cell.angle_beta   90.00
_cell.angle_gamma   90.00
#
_symmetry.space_group_name_H-M   'P 1'
#
loop_
_entity.id
_entity.type
_entity.pdbx_description
1 polymer ?
#
loop_
_entity_poly.entity_id
_entity_poly.type
_entity_poly.pdbx_seq_one_letter_code
_entity_poly.pdbx_strand_id
1 'polypeptide(L)' 'MTTRDSTLGDVLKILLSVVLPPVGVFLEVGLGKHFWINILLTLLGYFPGIIHAVYIIAKR' A
#
# COMPACT_ATOMS: atom_id res chain seq x y z
N MET A 1 -20.57 -26.72 -8.21
CA MET A 1 -21.37 -25.47 -8.28
C MET A 1 -21.17 -24.78 -6.94
N THR A 2 -20.39 -23.72 -6.73
CA THR A 2 -19.82 -22.65 -7.56
C THR A 2 -18.37 -22.36 -7.09
N THR A 3 -17.41 -22.37 -8.01
CA THR A 3 -15.99 -22.02 -7.79
C THR A 3 -15.69 -20.69 -8.50
N ARG A 4 -16.49 -19.65 -8.22
CA ARG A 4 -16.37 -18.33 -8.86
C ARG A 4 -16.01 -17.19 -7.89
N ASP A 5 -15.90 -17.47 -6.60
CA ASP A 5 -15.66 -16.45 -5.57
C ASP A 5 -14.17 -16.25 -5.25
N SER A 6 -13.32 -17.27 -5.48
CA SER A 6 -11.89 -17.21 -5.14
C SER A 6 -11.16 -16.15 -5.95
N THR A 7 -11.40 -16.06 -7.26
CA THR A 7 -10.67 -15.14 -8.15
C THR A 7 -11.02 -13.67 -7.88
N LEU A 8 -12.29 -13.36 -7.62
CA LEU A 8 -12.73 -11.99 -7.31
C LEU A 8 -12.22 -11.56 -5.92
N GLY A 9 -12.25 -12.46 -4.94
CA GLY A 9 -11.71 -12.20 -3.60
C GLY A 9 -10.20 -11.96 -3.60
N ASP A 10 -9.45 -12.75 -4.36
CA ASP A 10 -7.99 -12.61 -4.48
C ASP A 10 -7.60 -11.32 -5.24
N VAL A 11 -8.28 -11.02 -6.36
CA VAL A 11 -8.06 -9.77 -7.12
C VAL A 11 -8.42 -8.54 -6.30
N LEU A 12 -9.50 -8.59 -5.52
CA LEU A 12 -9.90 -7.52 -4.63
C LEU A 12 -8.86 -7.32 -3.51
N LYS A 13 -8.33 -8.39 -2.91
CA LYS A 13 -7.24 -8.31 -1.92
C LYS A 13 -5.94 -7.74 -2.51
N ILE A 14 -5.59 -8.09 -3.75
CA ILE A 14 -4.41 -7.56 -4.46
C ILE A 14 -4.60 -6.05 -4.73
N LEU A 15 -5.77 -5.65 -5.23
CA LEU A 15 -6.09 -4.25 -5.50
C LEU A 15 -6.09 -3.41 -4.20
N LEU A 16 -6.68 -3.95 -3.13
CA LEU A 16 -6.63 -3.32 -1.80
C LEU A 16 -5.20 -3.29 -1.26
N SER A 17 -4.36 -4.30 -1.49
CA SER A 17 -2.96 -4.32 -1.04
C SER A 17 -2.08 -3.32 -1.79
N VAL A 18 -2.41 -2.95 -3.03
CA VAL A 18 -1.68 -1.94 -3.79
C VAL A 18 -2.05 -0.53 -3.33
N VAL A 19 -3.32 -0.28 -2.99
CA VAL A 19 -3.80 0.99 -2.42
C VAL A 19 -3.47 1.12 -0.92
N LEU A 20 -3.48 -0.01 -0.20
CA LEU A 20 -3.07 -0.17 1.19
C LEU A 20 -1.88 -1.14 1.24
N PRO A 21 -0.66 -0.68 0.87
CA PRO A 21 0.58 -1.45 0.99
C PRO A 21 0.75 -2.23 2.31
N PRO A 22 0.26 -1.74 3.48
CA PRO A 22 0.32 -2.54 4.70
C PRO A 22 -0.36 -3.91 4.60
N VAL A 23 -1.48 -4.08 3.90
CA VAL A 23 -2.25 -5.33 3.98
C VAL A 23 -1.50 -6.52 3.37
N GLY A 24 -0.77 -6.33 2.27
CA GLY A 24 0.06 -7.39 1.67
C GLY A 24 1.30 -7.71 2.49
N VAL A 25 1.96 -6.68 3.02
CA VAL A 25 3.12 -6.85 3.90
C VAL A 25 2.71 -7.54 5.20
N PHE A 26 1.54 -7.19 5.75
CA PHE A 26 0.98 -7.80 6.95
C PHE A 26 0.76 -9.31 6.82
N LEU A 27 0.36 -9.78 5.64
CA LEU A 27 0.15 -11.20 5.38
C LEU A 27 1.48 -11.97 5.16
N GLU A 28 2.54 -11.30 4.70
CA GLU A 28 3.82 -11.93 4.36
C GLU A 28 4.85 -11.91 5.50
N VAL A 29 4.91 -10.84 6.30
CA VAL A 29 5.84 -10.71 7.45
C VAL A 29 5.15 -10.80 8.82
N GLY A 30 3.81 -10.89 8.86
CA GLY A 30 3.01 -10.86 10.10
C GLY A 30 2.98 -9.48 10.79
N LEU A 31 2.51 -9.45 12.04
CA LEU A 31 2.50 -8.28 12.96
C LEU A 31 3.90 -7.98 13.54
N GLY A 32 4.94 -8.07 12.72
CA GLY A 32 6.32 -7.87 13.14
C GLY A 32 6.78 -6.41 13.09
N LYS A 33 7.95 -6.13 13.67
CA LYS A 33 8.63 -4.82 13.53
C LYS A 33 8.85 -4.43 12.07
N HIS A 34 9.05 -5.42 11.19
CA HIS A 34 9.22 -5.20 9.75
C HIS A 34 7.98 -4.61 9.08
N PHE A 35 6.76 -5.00 9.51
CA PHE A 35 5.51 -4.43 9.01
C PHE A 35 5.40 -2.93 9.34
N TRP A 36 5.72 -2.57 10.60
CA TRP A 36 5.71 -1.18 11.06
C TRP A 36 6.77 -0.32 10.35
N ILE A 37 7.96 -0.86 10.11
CA ILE A 37 9.01 -0.16 9.36
C ILE A 37 8.56 0.13 7.91
N ASN A 38 7.86 -0.81 7.27
CA ASN A 38 7.46 -0.68 5.87
C ASN A 38 6.29 0.32 5.70
N ILE A 39 5.35 0.35 6.67
CA ILE A 39 4.33 1.42 6.79
C ILE A 39 4.99 2.79 6.92
N LEU A 40 6.00 2.90 7.80
CA LEU A 40 6.65 4.18 8.04
C LEU A 40 7.41 4.63 6.81
N LEU A 41 8.10 3.73 6.12
CA LEU A 41 8.79 4.03 4.85
C LEU A 41 7.82 4.46 3.74
N THR A 42 6.65 3.82 3.62
CA THR A 42 5.64 4.21 2.63
C THR A 42 5.07 5.60 2.93
N LEU A 43 4.74 5.89 4.19
CA LEU A 43 4.31 7.23 4.60
C LEU A 43 5.41 8.29 4.42
N LEU A 44 6.65 7.93 4.77
CA LEU A 44 7.80 8.83 4.71
C LEU A 44 8.29 9.08 3.28
N GLY A 45 8.02 8.19 2.31
CA GLY A 45 8.28 8.44 0.88
C GLY A 45 7.14 9.20 0.19
N TYR A 46 5.91 8.99 0.66
CA TYR A 46 4.71 9.61 0.10
C TYR A 46 4.59 11.10 0.42
N PHE A 47 4.78 11.47 1.70
CA PHE A 47 4.71 12.86 2.15
C PHE A 47 5.71 13.81 1.45
N PRO A 48 7.02 13.52 1.38
CA PRO A 48 7.96 14.38 0.67
C PRO A 48 7.69 14.39 -0.83
N GLY A 49 7.17 13.30 -1.40
CA GLY A 49 6.73 13.26 -2.81
C GLY A 49 5.62 14.26 -3.10
N ILE A 50 4.60 14.33 -2.23
CA ILE A 50 3.52 15.32 -2.34
C ILE A 50 4.06 16.74 -2.17
N ILE A 51 4.85 17.00 -1.13
CA ILE A 51 5.42 18.34 -0.89
C ILE A 51 6.26 18.79 -2.08
N HIS A 52 7.07 17.90 -2.65
CA HIS A 52 7.88 18.18 -3.83
C HIS A 52 7.01 18.48 -5.07
N ALA A 53 5.97 17.70 -5.32
CA ALA A 53 5.05 17.93 -6.43
C ALA A 53 4.33 19.30 -6.29
N VAL A 54 3.85 19.63 -5.09
CA VAL A 54 3.23 20.92 -4.80
C VAL A 54 4.23 22.07 -4.98
N TYR A 55 5.48 21.91 -4.54
CA TYR A 55 6.52 22.92 -4.74
C TYR A 55 6.80 23.19 -6.23
N ILE A 56 6.92 22.13 -7.05
CA ILE A 56 7.10 22.25 -8.50
C ILE A 56 5.93 22.99 -9.15
N ILE A 57 4.70 22.67 -8.75
CA ILE A 57 3.49 23.30 -9.30
C ILE A 57 3.39 24.77 -8.87
N ALA A 58 3.65 25.07 -7.59
CA ALA A 58 3.56 26.42 -7.05
C ALA A 58 4.67 27.35 -7.56
N LYS A 59 5.82 26.78 -7.97
CA LYS A 59 6.93 27.54 -8.56
C LYS A 59 6.76 27.78 -10.07
N ARG A 60 5.81 27.11 -10.71
CA ARG A 60 5.43 27.33 -12.11
C ARG A 60 4.48 28.51 -12.22
#